data_AF-A0A0F9U2G6-F1
#
_entry.id   AF-A0A0F9U2G6-F1
#
_cell.length_a   1.000
_cell.length_b   1.000
_cell.length_c   1.000
_cell.angle_alpha   90.00
_cell.angle_beta   90.00
_cell.angle_gamma   90.00
#
_symmetry.space_group_name_H-M   'P 1'
#
loop_
_entity.id
_entity.type
_entity.pdbx_description
1 polymer ?
#
loop_
_entity_poly.entity_id
_entity_poly.type
_entity_poly.pdbx_seq_one_letter_code
_entity_poly.pdbx_strand_id
1 'polypeptide(L)'
;MPELNRWEKEGAIQWDDSVKFKTKLLIDAKSYNRWVNKQMPMLTKMKTSDDSAKCEEISIGQCRLYRRIFHTHRWDSVWTYSFLAAPSGFNWIRNGLRVAQGATKQGIVYFTGPVNVPVLSREGGGTWMSLSPNEIMTLRPGIRKAKGNVVIAGLGMGWMARKVCEKKSVKSVTIVEINPYIAAYFGEILKKDFPEVKIVISNAWDYLKGRSKKFDSHLFDIWKGYGHECEKFKEFQKKHPGAWAWGYYPLW
;
A
#
# COMPACT_ATOMS: atom_id res chain seq x y z
N MET A 1 -32.88 7.95 -13.49
CA MET A 1 -31.47 7.56 -13.73
C MET A 1 -30.64 8.74 -14.27
N PRO A 2 -30.19 9.71 -13.46
CA PRO A 2 -29.35 10.81 -13.95
C PRO A 2 -27.86 10.71 -13.56
N GLU A 3 -27.52 10.09 -12.41
CA GLU A 3 -26.15 10.15 -11.88
C GLU A 3 -25.17 9.11 -12.44
N LEU A 4 -25.66 7.95 -12.91
CA LEU A 4 -24.83 6.93 -13.58
C LEU A 4 -24.17 7.50 -14.86
N ASN A 5 -24.90 8.35 -15.59
CA ASN A 5 -24.45 8.94 -16.86
C ASN A 5 -23.40 10.05 -16.72
N ARG A 6 -23.18 10.61 -15.51
CA ARG A 6 -22.19 11.67 -15.32
C ARG A 6 -20.77 11.13 -15.34
N TRP A 7 -20.56 9.94 -14.75
CA TRP A 7 -19.22 9.36 -14.53
C TRP A 7 -18.76 8.46 -15.68
N GLU A 8 -19.68 7.92 -16.49
CA GLU A 8 -19.33 7.23 -17.75
C GLU A 8 -18.76 8.19 -18.81
N LYS A 9 -19.10 9.49 -18.71
CA LYS A 9 -18.52 10.57 -19.51
C LYS A 9 -17.15 11.03 -18.99
N GLU A 10 -16.80 10.71 -17.74
CA GLU A 10 -15.49 11.02 -17.16
C GLU A 10 -14.52 9.89 -17.56
N GLY A 11 -13.70 10.11 -18.59
CA GLY A 11 -12.75 9.12 -19.09
C GLY A 11 -11.92 8.48 -17.97
N ALA A 12 -12.19 7.20 -17.68
CA ALA A 12 -11.54 6.47 -16.61
C ALA A 12 -10.02 6.36 -16.86
N ILE A 13 -9.23 6.65 -15.84
CA ILE A 13 -7.77 6.66 -15.92
C ILE A 13 -7.27 5.21 -15.91
N GLN A 14 -6.36 4.88 -16.82
CA GLN A 14 -5.63 3.61 -16.77
C GLN A 14 -4.65 3.65 -15.58
N TRP A 15 -4.74 2.65 -14.70
CA TRP A 15 -3.89 2.56 -13.52
C TRP A 15 -2.47 2.11 -13.85
N ASP A 16 -1.50 2.85 -13.33
CA ASP A 16 -0.11 2.46 -13.22
C ASP A 16 0.61 3.18 -12.06
N ASP A 17 1.90 2.92 -11.91
CA ASP A 17 2.75 3.50 -10.87
C ASP A 17 2.95 5.03 -11.00
N SER A 18 2.50 5.65 -12.09
CA SER A 18 2.65 7.07 -12.40
C SER A 18 1.40 7.91 -12.10
N VAL A 19 0.22 7.29 -11.97
CA VAL A 19 -1.07 8.00 -11.75
C VAL A 19 -0.98 8.98 -10.58
N LYS A 20 -1.05 10.28 -10.85
CA LYS A 20 -0.88 11.32 -9.82
C LYS A 20 -2.09 11.36 -8.87
N PHE A 21 -1.83 11.74 -7.61
CA PHE A 21 -2.87 12.00 -6.64
C PHE A 21 -3.82 13.11 -7.15
N LYS A 22 -5.12 12.88 -7.03
CA LYS A 22 -6.19 13.87 -7.16
C LYS A 22 -7.20 13.62 -6.05
N THR A 23 -7.94 14.65 -5.65
CA THR A 23 -9.01 14.55 -4.64
C THR A 23 -10.13 13.59 -5.07
N LYS A 24 -10.34 13.44 -6.39
CA LYS A 24 -11.24 12.46 -6.97
C LYS A 24 -10.57 11.78 -8.16
N LEU A 25 -10.56 10.44 -8.16
CA LEU A 25 -10.04 9.62 -9.23
C LEU A 25 -11.08 8.57 -9.63
N LEU A 26 -11.33 8.42 -10.93
CA LEU A 26 -12.03 7.27 -11.49
C LEU A 26 -11.01 6.42 -12.25
N ILE A 27 -10.78 5.21 -11.77
CA ILE A 27 -9.78 4.27 -12.28
C ILE A 27 -10.45 3.14 -13.06
N ASP A 28 -9.90 2.78 -14.21
CA ASP A 28 -10.35 1.60 -14.94
C ASP A 28 -10.00 0.33 -14.15
N ALA A 29 -11.01 -0.44 -13.73
CA ALA A 29 -10.82 -1.62 -12.89
C ALA A 29 -9.99 -2.71 -13.58
N LYS A 30 -10.13 -2.88 -14.90
CA LYS A 30 -9.36 -3.88 -15.66
C LYS A 30 -7.87 -3.53 -15.64
N SER A 31 -7.53 -2.26 -15.84
CA SER A 31 -6.14 -1.77 -15.76
C SER A 31 -5.53 -2.00 -14.38
N TYR A 32 -6.27 -1.71 -13.30
CA TYR A 32 -5.83 -1.95 -11.94
C TYR A 32 -5.59 -3.45 -11.67
N ASN A 33 -6.53 -4.31 -12.06
CA ASN A 33 -6.41 -5.75 -11.88
C ASN A 33 -5.24 -6.33 -12.68
N ARG A 34 -4.99 -5.86 -13.91
CA ARG A 34 -3.80 -6.23 -14.69
C ARG A 34 -2.52 -5.82 -13.97
N TRP A 35 -2.48 -4.60 -13.44
CA TRP A 35 -1.33 -4.12 -12.67
C TRP A 35 -1.10 -4.98 -11.42
N VAL A 36 -2.14 -5.31 -10.65
CA VAL A 36 -2.06 -6.21 -9.49
C VAL A 36 -1.50 -7.57 -9.87
N ASN A 37 -2.02 -8.19 -10.94
CA ASN A 37 -1.54 -9.50 -11.41
C ASN A 37 -0.06 -9.45 -11.80
N LYS A 38 0.42 -8.33 -12.35
CA LYS A 38 1.84 -8.13 -12.65
C LYS A 38 2.69 -8.02 -11.39
N GLN A 39 2.20 -7.32 -10.34
CA GLN A 39 2.95 -7.18 -9.08
C GLN A 39 2.94 -8.47 -8.24
N MET A 40 1.84 -9.23 -8.30
CA MET A 40 1.60 -10.41 -7.47
C MET A 40 1.11 -11.59 -8.32
N PRO A 41 1.96 -12.14 -9.21
CA PRO A 41 1.57 -13.18 -10.15
C PRO A 41 1.10 -14.46 -9.45
N MET A 42 1.66 -14.77 -8.27
CA MET A 42 1.28 -15.92 -7.45
C MET A 42 -0.20 -15.92 -7.04
N LEU A 43 -0.85 -14.76 -6.99
CA LEU A 43 -2.25 -14.64 -6.59
C LEU A 43 -3.23 -14.70 -7.78
N THR A 44 -2.74 -14.81 -9.01
CA THR A 44 -3.57 -14.66 -10.23
C THR A 44 -4.63 -15.75 -10.36
N LYS A 45 -4.29 -16.98 -9.94
CA LYS A 45 -5.17 -18.16 -10.06
C LYS A 45 -6.07 -18.40 -8.85
N MET A 46 -5.91 -17.59 -7.79
CA MET A 46 -6.62 -17.81 -6.54
C MET A 46 -8.05 -17.29 -6.61
N LYS A 47 -9.01 -18.06 -6.07
CA LYS A 47 -10.39 -17.60 -5.92
C LYS A 47 -10.47 -16.43 -4.94
N THR A 48 -11.30 -15.47 -5.29
CA THR A 48 -11.48 -14.21 -4.55
C THR A 48 -12.85 -14.14 -3.91
N SER A 49 -12.95 -13.50 -2.76
CA SER A 49 -14.20 -13.25 -2.04
C SER A 49 -14.21 -11.84 -1.43
N ASP A 50 -15.39 -11.31 -1.13
CA ASP A 50 -15.60 -10.08 -0.36
C ASP A 50 -15.38 -10.30 1.15
N ASP A 51 -15.76 -11.50 1.60
CA ASP A 51 -15.45 -12.09 2.89
C ASP A 51 -14.03 -12.64 2.91
N SER A 52 -13.17 -12.05 3.75
CA SER A 52 -11.77 -12.49 3.91
C SER A 52 -11.64 -13.92 4.39
N ALA A 53 -12.63 -14.45 5.12
CA ALA A 53 -12.59 -15.84 5.61
C ALA A 53 -12.86 -16.88 4.51
N LYS A 54 -13.39 -16.44 3.35
CA LYS A 54 -13.74 -17.31 2.21
C LYS A 54 -12.78 -17.18 1.02
N CYS A 55 -11.74 -16.35 1.15
CA CYS A 55 -10.73 -16.23 0.11
C CYS A 55 -9.80 -17.45 0.13
N GLU A 56 -9.32 -17.87 -1.04
CA GLU A 56 -8.12 -18.70 -1.06
C GLU A 56 -6.94 -17.87 -0.53
N GLU A 57 -6.05 -18.49 0.22
CA GLU A 57 -4.94 -17.81 0.90
C GLU A 57 -3.62 -18.59 0.83
N ILE A 58 -2.52 -17.85 0.93
CA ILE A 58 -1.18 -18.38 1.12
C ILE A 58 -0.76 -18.07 2.56
N SER A 59 -0.49 -19.12 3.33
CA SER A 59 0.03 -18.99 4.70
C SER A 59 1.52 -18.62 4.69
N ILE A 60 1.86 -17.57 5.41
CA ILE A 60 3.24 -17.06 5.57
C ILE A 60 3.50 -16.92 7.07
N GLY A 61 3.88 -18.03 7.70
CA GLY A 61 3.91 -18.14 9.17
C GLY A 61 2.52 -17.88 9.75
N GLN A 62 2.42 -16.91 10.66
CA GLN A 62 1.16 -16.45 11.26
C GLN A 62 0.39 -15.41 10.40
N CYS A 63 0.87 -15.12 9.20
CA CYS A 63 0.23 -14.18 8.28
C CYS A 63 -0.50 -14.92 7.15
N ARG A 64 -1.55 -14.31 6.62
CA ARG A 64 -2.32 -14.83 5.49
C ARG A 64 -2.33 -13.83 4.36
N LEU A 65 -1.84 -14.24 3.19
CA LEU A 65 -1.84 -13.46 1.97
C LEU A 65 -2.97 -13.92 1.05
N TYR A 66 -3.87 -13.01 0.69
CA TYR A 66 -5.03 -13.32 -0.15
C TYR A 66 -5.43 -12.11 -1.00
N ARG A 67 -6.43 -12.29 -1.87
CA ARG A 67 -7.03 -11.22 -2.67
C ARG A 67 -8.46 -10.96 -2.21
N ARG A 68 -8.73 -9.72 -1.82
CA ARG A 68 -10.08 -9.29 -1.44
C ARG A 68 -10.75 -8.54 -2.59
N ILE A 69 -12.02 -8.84 -2.85
CA ILE A 69 -12.81 -8.08 -3.81
C ILE A 69 -13.25 -6.76 -3.18
N PHE A 70 -12.93 -5.65 -3.83
CA PHE A 70 -13.52 -4.35 -3.55
C PHE A 70 -14.64 -4.09 -4.56
N HIS A 71 -15.88 -4.13 -4.08
CA HIS A 71 -17.07 -3.87 -4.90
C HIS A 71 -17.28 -2.37 -5.09
N THR A 72 -17.61 -1.99 -6.31
CA THR A 72 -17.87 -0.58 -6.66
C THR A 72 -19.20 -0.08 -6.15
N HIS A 73 -20.14 -0.95 -5.81
CA HIS A 73 -21.47 -0.56 -5.32
C HIS A 73 -21.83 -1.43 -4.13
N ARG A 74 -22.51 -0.84 -3.15
CA ARG A 74 -23.18 -1.57 -2.07
C ARG A 74 -24.66 -1.20 -2.08
N TRP A 75 -25.49 -2.19 -1.79
CA TRP A 75 -26.90 -1.96 -1.45
C TRP A 75 -26.97 -1.41 -0.02
N ASP A 76 -27.57 -0.24 0.16
CA ASP A 76 -27.94 0.26 1.48
C ASP A 76 -29.42 0.68 1.54
N SER A 77 -30.02 0.43 2.70
CA SER A 77 -31.36 0.91 3.04
C SER A 77 -31.21 2.17 3.89
N VAL A 78 -31.39 3.35 3.30
CA VAL A 78 -31.27 4.64 3.99
C VAL A 78 -32.60 4.95 4.70
N TRP A 79 -32.78 4.41 5.92
CA TRP A 79 -33.80 4.92 6.85
C TRP A 79 -33.19 6.03 7.71
N THR A 80 -32.88 7.19 7.11
CA THR A 80 -32.48 8.36 7.88
C THR A 80 -33.71 9.09 8.40
N TYR A 81 -33.95 9.00 9.71
CA TYR A 81 -34.87 9.85 10.48
C TYR A 81 -34.37 11.31 10.47
N SER A 82 -34.55 12.01 9.36
CA SER A 82 -34.42 13.46 9.29
C SER A 82 -35.72 14.00 8.71
N PHE A 83 -36.43 14.78 9.52
CA PHE A 83 -37.83 15.22 9.35
C PHE A 83 -38.10 16.16 8.15
N LEU A 84 -37.27 16.13 7.10
CA LEU A 84 -37.46 16.88 5.86
C LEU A 84 -37.14 15.95 4.67
N ALA A 85 -38.15 15.20 4.26
CA ALA A 85 -38.37 14.64 2.91
C ALA A 85 -37.12 14.15 2.15
N ALA A 86 -36.49 13.07 2.60
CA ALA A 86 -35.83 12.17 1.66
C ALA A 86 -36.87 11.14 1.20
N PRO A 87 -37.12 10.97 -0.12
CA PRO A 87 -38.01 9.92 -0.60
C PRO A 87 -37.47 8.56 -0.14
N SER A 88 -38.32 7.75 0.48
CA SER A 88 -38.03 6.37 0.80
C SER A 88 -37.65 5.62 -0.48
N GLY A 89 -36.37 5.24 -0.60
CA GLY A 89 -35.86 4.58 -1.80
C GLY A 89 -34.46 4.02 -1.62
N PHE A 90 -34.20 2.88 -2.25
CA PHE A 90 -32.88 2.26 -2.33
C PHE A 90 -31.94 3.15 -3.14
N ASN A 91 -30.82 3.58 -2.53
CA ASN A 91 -29.79 4.35 -3.22
C ASN A 91 -28.60 3.45 -3.58
N TRP A 92 -28.09 3.61 -4.80
CA TRP A 92 -26.86 2.96 -5.22
C TRP A 92 -25.67 3.80 -4.76
N ILE A 93 -25.14 3.51 -3.57
CA ILE A 93 -23.93 4.17 -3.09
C ILE A 93 -22.71 3.50 -3.73
N ARG A 94 -21.96 4.29 -4.51
CA ARG A 94 -20.69 3.85 -5.08
C ARG A 94 -19.62 3.88 -3.98
N ASN A 95 -19.02 2.73 -3.68
CA ASN A 95 -17.91 2.67 -2.75
C ASN A 95 -16.66 3.29 -3.38
N GLY A 96 -15.92 4.05 -2.59
CA GLY A 96 -14.62 4.57 -2.95
C GLY A 96 -13.57 4.23 -1.89
N LEU A 97 -12.32 4.04 -2.32
CA LEU A 97 -11.19 3.90 -1.41
C LEU A 97 -10.65 5.28 -1.06
N ARG A 98 -10.54 5.57 0.24
CA ARG A 98 -9.89 6.79 0.70
C ARG A 98 -8.40 6.73 0.36
N VAL A 99 -7.88 7.84 -0.16
CA VAL A 99 -6.45 8.04 -0.41
C VAL A 99 -5.98 9.32 0.26
N ALA A 100 -4.75 9.33 0.73
CA ALA A 100 -4.13 10.51 1.33
C ALA A 100 -2.77 10.81 0.72
N GLN A 101 -2.41 12.09 0.71
CA GLN A 101 -1.07 12.56 0.44
C GLN A 101 -0.75 13.69 1.42
N GLY A 102 0.09 13.44 2.41
CA GLY A 102 0.21 14.43 3.48
C GLY A 102 -0.69 14.11 4.66
N ALA A 103 -0.54 14.90 5.71
CA ALA A 103 -1.57 15.02 6.75
C ALA A 103 -2.85 15.67 6.21
N THR A 104 -2.76 16.50 5.16
CA THR A 104 -3.83 17.45 4.79
C THR A 104 -4.59 17.10 3.51
N LYS A 105 -3.99 16.44 2.51
CA LYS A 105 -4.69 16.13 1.26
C LYS A 105 -5.37 14.79 1.36
N GLN A 106 -6.70 14.82 1.31
CA GLN A 106 -7.57 13.65 1.27
C GLN A 106 -8.22 13.54 -0.10
N GLY A 107 -8.48 12.31 -0.53
CA GLY A 107 -9.15 12.03 -1.79
C GLY A 107 -9.85 10.69 -1.77
N ILE A 108 -10.59 10.41 -2.84
CA ILE A 108 -11.33 9.17 -3.02
C ILE A 108 -11.04 8.61 -4.42
N VAL A 109 -10.68 7.33 -4.45
CA VAL A 109 -10.53 6.53 -5.66
C VAL A 109 -11.78 5.68 -5.86
N TYR A 110 -12.43 5.89 -6.99
CA TYR A 110 -13.50 5.06 -7.51
C TYR A 110 -12.95 4.16 -8.61
N PHE A 111 -13.57 2.99 -8.80
CA PHE A 111 -13.24 2.08 -9.90
C PHE A 111 -14.43 1.91 -10.83
N THR A 112 -14.20 1.65 -12.12
CA THR A 112 -15.26 1.37 -13.12
C THR A 112 -15.98 0.03 -12.86
N GLY A 113 -15.34 -0.91 -12.16
CA GLY A 113 -15.87 -2.21 -11.79
C GLY A 113 -15.11 -2.82 -10.60
N PRO A 114 -15.44 -4.06 -10.19
CA PRO A 114 -14.78 -4.71 -9.06
C PRO A 114 -13.27 -4.83 -9.27
N VAL A 115 -12.50 -4.57 -8.20
CA VAL A 115 -11.05 -4.74 -8.19
C VAL A 115 -10.61 -5.71 -7.11
N ASN A 116 -9.53 -6.44 -7.40
CA ASN A 116 -8.94 -7.39 -6.47
C ASN A 116 -7.74 -6.76 -5.80
N VAL A 117 -7.82 -6.54 -4.49
CA VAL A 117 -6.75 -5.93 -3.72
C VAL A 117 -5.99 -7.04 -2.98
N PRO A 118 -4.68 -7.22 -3.22
CA PRO A 118 -3.84 -8.09 -2.40
C PRO A 118 -3.82 -7.59 -0.96
N VAL A 119 -4.05 -8.48 -0.02
CA VAL A 119 -4.09 -8.20 1.42
C VAL A 119 -3.23 -9.21 2.15
N LEU A 120 -2.38 -8.71 3.03
CA LEU A 120 -1.67 -9.49 4.05
C LEU A 120 -2.33 -9.18 5.38
N SER A 121 -2.84 -10.21 6.05
CA SER A 121 -3.45 -10.11 7.38
C SER A 121 -2.61 -10.84 8.41
N ARG A 122 -2.72 -10.40 9.67
CA ARG A 122 -2.15 -11.12 10.83
C ARG A 122 -3.16 -12.14 11.38
N GLU A 123 -2.65 -13.03 12.23
CA GLU A 123 -3.46 -13.90 13.08
C GLU A 123 -4.42 -13.05 13.94
N GLY A 124 -5.68 -13.50 14.06
CA GLY A 124 -6.77 -12.72 14.69
C GLY A 124 -7.55 -11.79 13.74
N GLY A 125 -7.11 -11.64 12.49
CA GLY A 125 -7.85 -10.91 11.45
C GLY A 125 -7.43 -9.44 11.29
N GLY A 126 -8.03 -8.78 10.31
CA GLY A 126 -7.71 -7.39 9.94
C GLY A 126 -6.58 -7.26 8.91
N THR A 127 -6.73 -6.30 7.99
CA THR A 127 -5.71 -5.96 7.00
C THR A 127 -4.50 -5.34 7.70
N TRP A 128 -3.34 -5.99 7.59
CA TRP A 128 -2.08 -5.39 8.04
C TRP A 128 -1.42 -4.60 6.90
N MET A 129 -1.37 -5.17 5.69
CA MET A 129 -0.82 -4.51 4.50
C MET A 129 -1.68 -4.81 3.28
N SER A 130 -1.70 -3.89 2.31
CA SER A 130 -2.40 -4.11 1.04
C SER A 130 -1.73 -3.38 -0.10
N LEU A 131 -1.80 -3.91 -1.32
CA LEU A 131 -1.46 -3.12 -2.51
C LEU A 131 -2.70 -2.34 -2.97
N SER A 132 -3.16 -1.39 -2.13
CA SER A 132 -4.26 -0.47 -2.45
C SER A 132 -3.74 0.81 -3.14
N PRO A 133 -4.57 1.60 -3.82
CA PRO A 133 -4.14 2.88 -4.39
C PRO A 133 -3.49 3.81 -3.35
N ASN A 134 -4.03 3.82 -2.12
CA ASN A 134 -3.48 4.63 -1.03
C ASN A 134 -2.05 4.22 -0.70
N GLU A 135 -1.81 2.91 -0.55
CA GLU A 135 -0.48 2.37 -0.23
C GLU A 135 0.54 2.77 -1.31
N ILE A 136 0.17 2.54 -2.57
CA ILE A 136 1.04 2.85 -3.71
C ILE A 136 1.34 4.35 -3.78
N MET A 137 0.35 5.21 -3.57
CA MET A 137 0.56 6.66 -3.62
C MET A 137 1.43 7.17 -2.46
N THR A 138 1.25 6.62 -1.26
CA THR A 138 1.92 7.08 -0.03
C THR A 138 3.37 6.62 0.08
N LEU A 139 3.75 5.50 -0.56
CA LEU A 139 5.13 5.01 -0.61
C LEU A 139 6.03 5.75 -1.63
N ARG A 140 5.44 6.35 -2.67
CA ARG A 140 6.19 7.01 -3.76
C ARG A 140 7.19 8.10 -3.32
N PRO A 141 6.90 8.97 -2.33
CA PRO A 141 7.89 9.93 -1.85
C PRO A 141 9.18 9.27 -1.35
N GLY A 142 9.07 8.13 -0.64
CA GLY A 142 10.22 7.34 -0.21
C GLY A 142 11.03 6.81 -1.40
N ILE A 143 10.34 6.19 -2.37
CA ILE A 143 10.94 5.67 -3.61
C ILE A 143 11.67 6.78 -4.39
N ARG A 144 11.09 7.98 -4.46
CA ARG A 144 11.73 9.12 -5.15
C ARG A 144 13.02 9.56 -4.46
N LYS A 145 13.03 9.60 -3.12
CA LYS A 145 14.19 10.01 -2.32
C LYS A 145 15.35 9.00 -2.36
N ALA A 146 15.07 7.73 -2.60
CA ALA A 146 16.06 6.65 -2.58
C ALA A 146 17.19 6.85 -3.62
N LYS A 147 18.44 6.85 -3.16
CA LYS A 147 19.66 6.89 -3.98
C LYS A 147 20.86 6.38 -3.19
N GLY A 148 21.92 5.96 -3.89
CA GLY A 148 23.14 5.46 -3.27
C GLY A 148 22.94 4.11 -2.57
N ASN A 149 23.58 3.92 -1.42
CA ASN A 149 23.37 2.76 -0.56
C ASN A 149 22.09 2.97 0.26
N VAL A 150 21.07 2.17 0.01
CA VAL A 150 19.74 2.34 0.62
C VAL A 150 19.52 1.30 1.70
N VAL A 151 19.01 1.74 2.85
CA VAL A 151 18.39 0.84 3.83
C VAL A 151 16.88 1.04 3.85
N ILE A 152 16.16 -0.07 3.79
CA ILE A 152 14.71 -0.14 3.91
C ILE A 152 14.40 -0.89 5.20
N ALA A 153 13.81 -0.20 6.17
CA ALA A 153 13.26 -0.80 7.38
C ALA A 153 11.80 -1.21 7.09
N GLY A 154 11.53 -2.51 7.16
CA GLY A 154 10.27 -3.12 6.73
C GLY A 154 10.31 -3.54 5.26
N LEU A 155 10.06 -4.83 5.00
CA LEU A 155 9.93 -5.37 3.63
C LEU A 155 8.49 -5.24 3.12
N GLY A 156 7.54 -5.47 4.01
CA GLY A 156 6.13 -5.62 3.68
C GLY A 156 5.89 -6.65 2.58
N MET A 157 5.10 -6.29 1.57
CA MET A 157 4.88 -7.12 0.38
C MET A 157 5.99 -6.99 -0.69
N GLY A 158 7.07 -6.26 -0.40
CA GLY A 158 8.23 -6.11 -1.30
C GLY A 158 8.07 -5.12 -2.45
N TRP A 159 6.91 -4.48 -2.62
CA TRP A 159 6.68 -3.56 -3.74
C TRP A 159 7.59 -2.33 -3.71
N MET A 160 7.68 -1.62 -2.57
CA MET A 160 8.60 -0.49 -2.42
C MET A 160 10.06 -0.90 -2.66
N ALA A 161 10.47 -2.05 -2.10
CA ALA A 161 11.82 -2.56 -2.26
C ALA A 161 12.16 -2.83 -3.73
N ARG A 162 11.29 -3.51 -4.47
CA ARG A 162 11.42 -3.70 -5.93
C ARG A 162 11.60 -2.37 -6.65
N LYS A 163 10.74 -1.39 -6.38
CA LYS A 163 10.83 -0.05 -7.01
C LYS A 163 12.10 0.71 -6.67
N VAL A 164 12.68 0.48 -5.50
CA VAL A 164 13.98 1.04 -5.13
C VAL A 164 15.10 0.33 -5.89
N CYS A 165 15.07 -0.99 -6.02
CA CYS A 165 16.06 -1.78 -6.76
C CYS A 165 16.07 -1.42 -8.27
N GLU A 166 14.90 -1.13 -8.85
CA GLU A 166 14.76 -0.71 -10.26
C GLU A 166 15.45 0.64 -10.58
N LYS A 167 15.87 1.43 -9.59
CA LYS A 167 16.41 2.78 -9.81
C LYS A 167 17.90 2.73 -10.14
N LYS A 168 18.26 3.30 -11.30
CA LYS A 168 19.67 3.52 -11.71
C LYS A 168 20.50 4.33 -10.70
N SER A 169 19.87 5.18 -9.87
CA SER A 169 20.55 5.99 -8.86
C SER A 169 20.86 5.23 -7.57
N VAL A 170 20.41 3.97 -7.43
CA VAL A 170 20.63 3.11 -6.26
C VAL A 170 21.81 2.18 -6.54
N LYS A 171 22.74 2.08 -5.58
CA LYS A 171 23.96 1.28 -5.67
C LYS A 171 23.84 -0.06 -4.96
N SER A 172 23.15 -0.08 -3.82
CA SER A 172 22.89 -1.28 -3.04
C SER A 172 21.62 -1.10 -2.22
N VAL A 173 20.95 -2.21 -1.91
CA VAL A 173 19.76 -2.22 -1.06
C VAL A 173 19.96 -3.22 0.07
N THR A 174 19.81 -2.74 1.31
CA THR A 174 19.68 -3.57 2.50
C THR A 174 18.28 -3.44 3.05
N ILE A 175 17.56 -4.55 3.18
CA ILE A 175 16.24 -4.63 3.76
C ILE A 175 16.37 -5.21 5.16
N VAL A 176 15.79 -4.55 6.15
CA VAL A 176 15.73 -5.01 7.53
C VAL A 176 14.28 -5.30 7.87
N GLU A 177 13.95 -6.57 8.00
CA GLU A 177 12.59 -7.05 8.30
C GLU A 177 12.61 -7.82 9.62
N ILE A 178 11.67 -7.53 10.50
CA ILE A 178 11.61 -8.15 11.82
C ILE A 178 10.95 -9.53 11.77
N ASN A 179 9.99 -9.72 10.87
CA ASN A 179 9.27 -10.98 10.75
C ASN A 179 10.04 -11.96 9.83
N PRO A 180 10.58 -13.07 10.37
CA PRO A 180 11.38 -14.01 9.58
C PRO A 180 10.59 -14.67 8.45
N TYR A 181 9.28 -14.89 8.62
CA TYR A 181 8.43 -15.50 7.58
C TYR A 181 8.19 -14.55 6.40
N ILE A 182 8.01 -13.26 6.68
CA ILE A 182 7.90 -12.21 5.65
C ILE A 182 9.23 -12.05 4.92
N ALA A 183 10.33 -11.98 5.68
CA ALA A 183 11.68 -11.89 5.13
C ALA A 183 12.02 -13.08 4.23
N ALA A 184 11.66 -14.30 4.63
CA ALA A 184 11.85 -15.49 3.81
C ALA A 184 10.95 -15.46 2.57
N TYR A 185 9.64 -15.26 2.72
CA TYR A 185 8.71 -15.40 1.60
C TYR A 185 8.88 -14.30 0.54
N PHE A 186 8.71 -13.03 0.93
CA PHE A 186 8.81 -11.92 -0.02
C PHE A 186 10.27 -11.61 -0.37
N GLY A 187 11.21 -11.93 0.51
CA GLY A 187 12.62 -11.74 0.24
C GLY A 187 13.15 -12.67 -0.83
N GLU A 188 12.79 -13.95 -0.79
CA GLU A 188 13.16 -14.89 -1.85
C GLU A 188 12.50 -14.53 -3.19
N ILE A 189 11.26 -14.05 -3.18
CA ILE A 189 10.62 -13.51 -4.40
C ILE A 189 11.40 -12.32 -4.96
N LEU A 190 11.83 -11.39 -4.10
CA LEU A 190 12.59 -10.23 -4.53
C LEU A 190 13.97 -10.61 -5.08
N LYS A 191 14.67 -11.53 -4.41
CA LYS A 191 16.01 -11.99 -4.80
C LYS A 191 16.06 -12.72 -6.14
N LYS A 192 14.95 -13.32 -6.59
CA LYS A 192 14.88 -13.90 -7.95
C LYS A 192 15.15 -12.85 -9.03
N ASP A 193 14.68 -11.63 -8.81
CA ASP A 193 14.86 -10.52 -9.75
C ASP A 193 16.08 -9.64 -9.39
N PHE A 194 16.48 -9.62 -8.10
CA PHE A 194 17.56 -8.77 -7.57
C PHE A 194 18.45 -9.54 -6.57
N PRO A 195 19.32 -10.46 -7.04
CA PRO A 195 20.10 -11.35 -6.18
C PRO A 195 21.08 -10.62 -5.24
N GLU A 196 21.47 -9.39 -5.57
CA GLU A 196 22.38 -8.54 -4.79
C GLU A 196 21.71 -7.89 -3.56
N VAL A 197 20.38 -7.95 -3.44
CA VAL A 197 19.66 -7.38 -2.31
C VAL A 197 20.00 -8.14 -1.03
N LYS A 198 20.47 -7.40 -0.02
CA LYS A 198 20.72 -7.94 1.30
C LYS A 198 19.44 -7.91 2.14
N ILE A 199 19.06 -9.05 2.71
CA ILE A 199 17.92 -9.15 3.62
C ILE A 199 18.44 -9.54 5.00
N VAL A 200 18.09 -8.75 6.00
CA VAL A 200 18.52 -8.92 7.39
C VAL A 200 17.29 -9.11 8.27
N ILE A 201 17.24 -10.23 8.98
CA ILE A 201 16.18 -10.50 9.96
C ILE A 201 16.61 -9.85 11.28
N SER A 202 16.06 -8.66 11.58
CA SER A 202 16.41 -7.89 12.77
C SER A 202 15.38 -6.80 13.05
N ASN A 203 15.36 -6.29 14.29
CA ASN A 203 14.79 -4.98 14.54
C ASN A 203 15.59 -3.91 13.78
N ALA A 204 14.91 -2.99 13.10
CA ALA A 204 15.53 -1.97 12.28
C ALA A 204 16.35 -0.96 13.09
N TRP A 205 15.88 -0.56 14.28
CA TRP A 205 16.58 0.38 15.14
C TRP A 205 17.89 -0.22 15.67
N ASP A 206 17.85 -1.49 16.06
CA ASP A 206 19.04 -2.20 16.55
C ASP A 206 20.06 -2.41 15.43
N TYR A 207 19.61 -2.76 14.23
CA TYR A 207 20.49 -2.91 13.08
C TYR A 207 21.18 -1.58 12.75
N LEU A 208 20.44 -0.47 12.74
CA LEU A 208 20.97 0.85 12.38
C LEU A 208 21.88 1.46 13.44
N LYS A 209 21.86 0.98 14.68
CA LYS A 209 22.76 1.44 15.75
C LYS A 209 24.22 1.23 15.31
N GLY A 210 24.96 2.34 15.16
CA GLY A 210 26.35 2.34 14.68
C GLY A 210 26.52 2.03 13.18
N ARG A 211 25.43 1.84 12.42
CA ARG A 211 25.47 1.51 10.98
C ARG A 211 24.77 2.54 10.10
N SER A 212 24.00 3.46 10.67
CA SER A 212 23.19 4.42 9.89
C SER A 212 24.01 5.25 8.89
N LYS A 213 25.24 5.64 9.23
CA LYS A 213 26.16 6.37 8.35
C LYS A 213 26.66 5.59 7.13
N LYS A 214 26.43 4.26 7.06
CA LYS A 214 26.78 3.43 5.89
C LYS A 214 25.80 3.59 4.72
N PHE A 215 24.65 4.22 4.97
CA PHE A 215 23.58 4.36 4.00
C PHE A 215 23.38 5.83 3.64
N ASP A 216 23.17 6.07 2.35
CA ASP A 216 22.86 7.38 1.78
C ASP A 216 21.37 7.70 1.86
N SER A 217 20.51 6.67 1.90
CA SER A 217 19.06 6.80 2.05
C SER A 217 18.50 5.82 3.08
N HIS A 218 17.56 6.30 3.90
CA HIS A 218 16.87 5.51 4.92
C HIS A 218 15.36 5.61 4.71
N LEU A 219 14.72 4.49 4.43
CA LEU A 219 13.27 4.40 4.22
C LEU A 219 12.66 3.55 5.34
N PHE A 220 11.71 4.10 6.09
CA PHE A 220 11.05 3.40 7.19
C PHE A 220 9.57 3.14 6.90
N ASP A 221 9.20 1.87 6.90
CA ASP A 221 7.82 1.39 6.80
C ASP A 221 7.61 0.26 7.82
N ILE A 222 7.73 0.61 9.10
CA ILE A 222 7.71 -0.33 10.24
C ILE A 222 6.56 -0.06 11.21
N TRP A 223 5.63 0.81 10.83
CA TRP A 223 4.62 1.32 11.73
C TRP A 223 3.45 0.35 11.89
N LYS A 224 2.89 0.27 13.11
CA LYS A 224 1.66 -0.50 13.36
C LYS A 224 0.42 0.18 12.76
N GLY A 225 0.51 1.47 12.44
CA GLY A 225 -0.53 2.30 11.86
C GLY A 225 0.01 3.71 11.59
N TYR A 226 -0.80 4.55 10.96
CA TYR A 226 -0.42 5.92 10.60
C TYR A 226 -0.08 6.75 11.84
N GLY A 227 1.11 7.36 11.89
CA GLY A 227 1.52 8.27 12.97
C GLY A 227 2.03 7.62 14.26
N HIS A 228 2.12 6.28 14.35
CA HIS A 228 2.70 5.61 15.52
C HIS A 228 4.24 5.63 15.50
N GLU A 229 4.87 5.75 16.67
CA GLU A 229 6.35 5.75 16.87
C GLU A 229 7.14 6.89 16.18
N CYS A 230 6.46 8.01 15.89
CA CYS A 230 7.07 9.19 15.24
C CYS A 230 8.27 9.80 16.00
N GLU A 231 8.39 9.63 17.32
CA GLU A 231 9.44 10.30 18.12
C GLU A 231 10.84 9.76 17.85
N LYS A 232 11.02 8.43 17.85
CA LYS A 232 12.31 7.82 17.53
C LYS A 232 12.76 8.19 16.12
N PHE A 233 11.83 8.24 15.16
CA PHE A 233 12.14 8.67 13.81
C PHE A 233 12.43 10.17 13.71
N LYS A 234 11.75 11.04 14.47
CA LYS A 234 12.09 12.47 14.58
C LYS A 234 13.55 12.65 15.02
N GLU A 235 13.96 11.95 16.07
CA GLU A 235 15.36 12.00 16.55
C GLU A 235 16.35 11.46 15.52
N PHE A 236 16.00 10.37 14.84
CA PHE A 236 16.80 9.82 13.76
C PHE A 236 16.94 10.81 12.60
N GLN A 237 15.86 11.47 12.20
CA GLN A 237 15.83 12.42 11.10
C GLN A 237 16.63 13.69 11.41
N LYS A 238 16.72 14.14 12.67
CA LYS A 238 17.64 15.23 13.07
C LYS A 238 19.09 14.92 12.71
N LYS A 239 19.50 13.64 12.82
CA LYS A 239 20.85 13.16 12.47
C LYS A 239 20.98 12.78 10.99
N HIS A 240 19.86 12.46 10.34
CA HIS A 240 19.77 12.03 8.95
C HIS A 240 18.62 12.78 8.23
N PRO A 241 18.81 14.06 7.83
CA PRO A 241 17.73 14.89 7.28
C PRO A 241 17.07 14.32 6.01
N GLY A 242 17.79 13.48 5.26
CA GLY A 242 17.28 12.78 4.09
C GLY A 242 16.37 11.59 4.39
N ALA A 243 16.32 11.11 5.64
CA ALA A 243 15.52 9.97 6.04
C ALA A 243 14.02 10.20 5.78
N TRP A 244 13.35 9.15 5.34
CA TRP A 244 11.92 9.15 5.04
C TRP A 244 11.22 8.03 5.78
N ALA A 245 9.99 8.29 6.22
CA ALA A 245 9.13 7.29 6.84
C ALA A 245 7.71 7.37 6.28
N TRP A 246 7.08 6.22 6.09
CA TRP A 246 5.67 6.13 5.73
C TRP A 246 4.79 6.73 6.83
N GLY A 247 3.72 7.43 6.46
CA GLY A 247 2.80 8.05 7.43
C GLY A 247 3.36 9.19 8.30
N TYR A 248 4.65 9.52 8.21
CA TYR A 248 5.27 10.62 8.94
C TYR A 248 5.25 11.91 8.11
N TYR A 249 4.67 12.97 8.69
CA TYR A 249 4.75 14.32 8.14
C TYR A 249 5.41 15.21 9.19
N PRO A 250 6.55 15.85 8.88
CA PRO A 250 7.02 16.92 9.72
C PRO A 250 5.92 18.00 9.75
N LEU A 251 5.38 18.27 10.94
CA LEU A 251 4.70 19.52 11.20
C LEU A 251 5.81 20.57 11.11
N TRP A 252 5.79 21.38 10.07
CA TRP A 252 6.66 22.55 9.94
C TRP A 252 6.15 23.65 10.86
#